data_AF-A0A838QT47-F1
#
_entry.id   AF-A0A838QT47-F1
#
_cell.length_a   1.000
_cell.length_b   1.000
_cell.length_c   1.000
_cell.angle_alpha   90.00
_cell.angle_beta   90.00
_cell.angle_gamma   90.00
#
_symmetry.space_group_name_H-M   'P 1'
#
loop_
_entity.id
_entity.type
_entity.pdbx_description
1 polymer ?
#
loop_
_entity_poly.entity_id
_entity_poly.type
_entity_poly.pdbx_seq_one_letter_code
_entity_poly.pdbx_strand_id
1 'polypeptide(L)'
;LEPYLDARYQDAEDGDEYVLPMTRRMVPGAFRSGLMRAQRRLKMDRWPRVFHNMRSTRQTELEEIFPSHVVCAWLGNSEAVARKHYLQVTESHYEQAAKIPARIPAQHTAEPGRMSPQQ
;
A
#
# COMPACT_ATOMS: atom_id res chain seq x y z
N LEU A 1 -2.34 12.42 -15.63
CA LEU A 1 -1.05 13.09 -15.34
C LEU A 1 -0.29 13.38 -16.62
N GLU A 2 -0.19 12.39 -17.51
CA GLU A 2 0.33 12.50 -18.89
C GLU A 2 0.14 13.88 -19.56
N PRO A 3 -1.07 14.44 -19.75
CA PRO A 3 -1.21 15.72 -20.47
C PRO A 3 -0.48 16.90 -19.81
N TYR A 4 -0.31 16.88 -18.49
CA TYR A 4 0.43 17.91 -17.77
C TYR A 4 1.95 17.70 -17.82
N LEU A 5 2.38 16.44 -17.84
CA LEU A 5 3.79 16.09 -17.96
C LEU A 5 4.29 16.37 -19.38
N ASP A 6 3.48 16.05 -20.38
CA ASP A 6 3.76 16.33 -21.78
C ASP A 6 3.83 17.83 -22.02
N ALA A 7 2.84 18.59 -21.55
CA ALA A 7 2.89 20.06 -21.65
C ALA A 7 4.16 20.62 -21.01
N ARG A 8 4.52 20.15 -19.81
CA ARG A 8 5.76 20.59 -19.13
C ARG A 8 7.03 20.20 -19.89
N TYR A 9 7.01 19.04 -20.54
CA TYR A 9 8.13 18.55 -21.35
C TYR A 9 8.29 19.38 -22.63
N GLN A 10 7.18 19.73 -23.30
CA GLN A 10 7.20 20.61 -24.48
C GLN A 10 7.68 22.03 -24.14
N ASP A 11 7.30 22.54 -22.98
CA ASP A 11 7.71 23.87 -22.50
C ASP A 11 9.13 23.89 -21.90
N ALA A 12 9.84 22.76 -21.82
CA ALA A 12 11.16 22.68 -21.20
C ALA A 12 12.26 23.22 -22.12
N GLU A 13 13.13 24.08 -21.60
CA GLU A 13 14.33 24.55 -22.30
C GLU A 13 15.48 23.52 -22.21
N ASP A 14 16.44 23.60 -23.12
CA ASP A 14 17.63 22.76 -23.08
C ASP A 14 18.40 22.97 -21.77
N GLY A 15 18.50 21.90 -20.96
CA GLY A 15 19.13 21.92 -19.63
C GLY A 15 18.15 21.97 -18.45
N ASP A 16 16.83 22.03 -18.69
CA ASP A 16 15.83 21.89 -17.64
C ASP A 16 15.84 20.48 -17.03
N GLU A 17 16.42 20.36 -15.83
CA GLU A 17 16.57 19.08 -15.13
C GLU A 17 15.29 18.64 -14.39
N TYR A 18 14.47 19.59 -13.93
CA TYR A 18 13.36 19.30 -13.01
C TYR A 18 11.99 19.50 -13.66
N VAL A 19 11.11 18.49 -13.51
CA VAL A 19 9.69 18.59 -13.89
C VAL A 19 8.99 19.72 -13.15
N LEU A 20 9.34 19.94 -11.88
CA LEU A 20 8.79 21.00 -11.04
C LEU A 20 9.93 21.92 -10.53
N PRO A 21 10.40 22.90 -11.34
CA PRO A 21 11.54 23.76 -10.98
C PRO A 21 11.35 24.53 -9.68
N MET A 22 10.10 24.91 -9.36
CA MET A 22 9.76 25.63 -8.14
C MET A 22 10.15 24.87 -6.87
N THR A 23 10.20 23.53 -6.92
CA THR A 23 10.49 22.70 -5.74
C THR A 23 11.86 22.94 -5.15
N ARG A 24 12.85 23.31 -5.97
CA ARG A 24 14.20 23.63 -5.49
C ARG A 24 14.24 24.87 -4.61
N ARG A 25 13.29 25.79 -4.80
CA ARG A 25 13.19 27.05 -4.06
C ARG A 25 12.23 26.94 -2.88
N MET A 26 11.53 25.82 -2.74
CA MET A 26 10.54 25.63 -1.68
C MET A 26 11.21 25.16 -0.39
N VAL A 27 10.70 25.65 0.73
CA VAL A 27 11.09 25.14 2.05
C VAL A 27 10.66 23.67 2.21
N PRO A 28 11.47 22.85 2.90
CA PRO A 28 11.09 21.48 3.23
C PRO A 28 9.69 21.41 3.85
N GLY A 29 8.83 20.55 3.33
CA GLY A 29 7.46 20.38 3.83
C GLY A 29 6.42 21.34 3.25
N ALA A 30 6.77 22.22 2.30
CA ALA A 30 5.82 23.12 1.65
C ALA A 30 4.62 22.40 1.00
N PHE A 31 4.85 21.20 0.42
CA PHE A 31 3.78 20.34 -0.09
C PHE A 31 2.80 19.88 1.00
N ARG A 32 3.33 19.50 2.18
CA ARG A 32 2.52 19.11 3.34
C ARG A 32 1.65 20.27 3.79
N SER A 33 2.21 21.49 3.83
CA SER A 33 1.46 22.71 4.17
C SER A 33 0.36 23.02 3.16
N GLY A 34 0.61 22.79 1.86
CA GLY A 34 -0.40 22.89 0.81
C GLY A 34 -1.59 21.96 1.04
N LEU A 35 -1.32 20.67 1.27
CA LEU A 35 -2.36 19.69 1.59
C LEU A 35 -3.13 20.04 2.86
N MET A 36 -2.44 20.48 3.91
CA MET A 36 -3.10 20.92 5.15
C MET A 36 -4.00 22.14 4.93
N ARG A 37 -3.66 23.06 4.01
CA ARG A 37 -4.57 24.15 3.61
C ARG A 37 -5.80 23.63 2.88
N ALA A 38 -5.62 22.66 1.98
CA ALA A 38 -6.74 22.04 1.25
C ALA A 38 -7.69 21.32 2.23
N GLN A 39 -7.16 20.52 3.15
CA GLN A 39 -7.96 19.84 4.19
C GLN A 39 -8.81 20.82 5.01
N ARG A 40 -8.22 21.95 5.43
CA ARG A 40 -8.97 23.00 6.14
C ARG A 40 -10.09 23.60 5.29
N ARG A 41 -9.84 23.84 4.00
CA ARG A 41 -10.87 24.35 3.08
C ARG A 41 -12.02 23.35 2.91
N LEU A 42 -11.71 22.06 2.91
CA LEU A 42 -12.68 20.97 2.82
C LEU A 42 -13.33 20.61 4.16
N LYS A 43 -13.01 21.32 5.26
CA LYS A 43 -13.48 21.02 6.62
C LYS A 43 -13.24 19.57 7.04
N MET A 44 -12.16 18.97 6.53
CA MET A 44 -11.75 17.62 6.91
C MET A 44 -10.85 17.69 8.15
N ASP A 45 -10.94 16.66 8.98
CA ASP A 45 -10.00 16.48 10.07
C ASP A 45 -8.56 16.39 9.57
N ARG A 46 -7.62 16.88 10.38
CA ARG A 46 -6.21 16.86 10.02
C ARG A 46 -5.74 15.41 9.96
N TRP A 47 -5.39 14.96 8.76
CA TRP A 47 -4.78 13.63 8.60
C TRP A 47 -3.32 13.64 9.09
N PRO A 48 -2.97 12.89 10.15
CA PRO A 48 -1.56 12.73 10.53
C PRO A 48 -0.77 12.04 9.41
N ARG A 49 0.53 12.35 9.29
CA ARG A 49 1.48 11.68 8.38
C ARG A 49 1.00 11.50 6.92
N VAL A 50 0.35 12.52 6.36
CA VAL A 50 -0.32 12.48 5.03
C VAL A 50 0.43 11.69 3.95
N PHE A 51 1.67 12.06 3.61
CA PHE A 51 2.43 11.36 2.55
C PHE A 51 2.82 9.93 2.92
N HIS A 52 3.08 9.65 4.20
CA HIS A 52 3.36 8.29 4.66
C HIS A 52 2.13 7.40 4.48
N ASN A 53 0.96 7.91 4.86
CA ASN A 53 -0.29 7.16 4.77
C ASN A 53 -0.74 6.97 3.32
N MET A 54 -0.65 8.01 2.47
CA MET A 54 -0.93 7.86 1.04
C MET A 54 -0.01 6.82 0.39
N ARG A 55 1.27 6.79 0.77
CA ARG A 55 2.21 5.76 0.32
C ARG A 55 1.84 4.37 0.85
N SER A 56 1.43 4.28 2.11
CA SER A 56 0.98 3.03 2.75
C SER A 56 -0.20 2.42 1.98
N THR A 57 -1.21 3.23 1.70
CA THR A 57 -2.37 2.82 0.90
C THR A 57 -1.93 2.38 -0.49
N ARG A 58 -1.13 3.18 -1.19
CA ARG A 58 -0.71 2.84 -2.56
C ARG A 58 0.16 1.59 -2.64
N GLN A 59 1.03 1.37 -1.65
CA GLN A 59 1.85 0.17 -1.59
C GLN A 59 1.01 -1.08 -1.35
N THR A 60 0.00 -1.00 -0.46
CA THR A 60 -0.93 -2.11 -0.20
C THR A 60 -1.70 -2.48 -1.47
N GLU A 61 -2.32 -1.50 -2.16
CA GLU A 61 -3.04 -1.71 -3.42
C GLU A 61 -2.16 -2.34 -4.52
N LEU A 62 -0.90 -1.93 -4.61
CA LEU A 62 0.01 -2.46 -5.62
C LEU A 62 0.42 -3.90 -5.31
N GLU A 63 0.65 -4.24 -4.04
CA GLU A 63 1.02 -5.59 -3.62
C GLU A 63 -0.16 -6.59 -3.66
N GLU A 64 -1.40 -6.10 -3.74
CA GLU A 64 -2.56 -6.92 -4.08
C GLU A 64 -2.57 -7.38 -5.56
N ILE A 65 -1.87 -6.65 -6.45
CA ILE A 65 -1.86 -6.89 -7.90
C ILE A 65 -0.52 -7.49 -8.37
N PHE A 66 0.59 -7.06 -7.76
CA PHE A 66 1.94 -7.39 -8.18
C PHE A 66 2.76 -7.98 -7.03
N PRO A 67 3.75 -8.86 -7.31
CA PRO A 67 4.61 -9.40 -6.26
C PRO A 67 5.38 -8.32 -5.48
N SER A 68 5.58 -8.55 -4.18
CA SER A 68 6.18 -7.58 -3.25
C SER A 68 7.54 -7.05 -3.73
N HIS A 69 8.45 -7.91 -4.19
CA HIS A 69 9.76 -7.49 -4.70
C HIS A 69 9.69 -6.50 -5.89
N VAL A 70 8.68 -6.62 -6.76
CA VAL A 70 8.47 -5.72 -7.90
C VAL A 70 8.02 -4.34 -7.40
N VAL A 71 7.01 -4.33 -6.52
CA VAL A 71 6.47 -3.09 -5.94
C VAL A 71 7.54 -2.37 -5.11
N CYS A 72 8.31 -3.12 -4.32
CA CYS A 72 9.44 -2.62 -3.55
C CYS A 72 10.51 -1.98 -4.44
N ALA A 73 10.81 -2.58 -5.60
CA ALA A 73 11.73 -2.01 -6.58
C ALA A 73 11.23 -0.68 -7.15
N TRP A 74 9.93 -0.57 -7.47
CA TRP A 74 9.33 0.68 -7.97
C TRP A 74 9.26 1.78 -6.92
N LEU A 75 8.87 1.43 -5.70
CA LEU A 75 8.65 2.41 -4.64
C LEU A 75 9.94 2.75 -3.88
N GLY A 76 11.03 2.01 -4.07
CA GLY A 76 12.34 2.28 -3.47
C GLY A 76 12.43 1.90 -2.00
N ASN A 77 11.89 0.75 -1.60
CA ASN A 77 12.05 0.20 -0.26
C ASN A 77 12.29 -1.31 -0.29
N SER A 78 12.69 -1.90 0.84
CA SER A 78 12.76 -3.36 0.99
C SER A 78 11.43 -3.95 1.46
N GLU A 79 11.21 -5.24 1.24
CA GLU A 79 10.02 -5.95 1.73
C GLU A 79 9.90 -5.91 3.27
N ALA A 80 11.04 -5.88 3.97
CA ALA A 80 11.05 -5.72 5.43
C ALA A 80 10.52 -4.34 5.85
N VAL A 81 10.93 -3.27 5.14
CA VAL A 81 10.41 -1.91 5.36
C VAL A 81 8.94 -1.83 4.96
N ALA A 82 8.54 -2.47 3.86
CA ALA A 82 7.15 -2.54 3.39
C ALA A 82 6.24 -3.11 4.48
N ARG A 83 6.53 -4.33 4.96
CA ARG A 83 5.76 -4.98 6.03
C ARG A 83 5.70 -4.16 7.31
N LYS A 84 6.82 -3.54 7.71
CA LYS A 84 6.89 -2.82 8.97
C LYS A 84 6.16 -1.48 8.95
N HIS A 85 6.09 -0.81 7.80
CA HIS A 85 5.73 0.62 7.75
C HIS A 85 4.63 0.99 6.76
N TYR A 86 4.36 0.17 5.74
CA TYR A 86 3.49 0.55 4.63
C TYR A 86 2.36 -0.45 4.33
N LEU A 87 2.55 -1.75 4.56
CA LEU A 87 1.47 -2.71 4.33
C LEU A 87 0.41 -2.63 5.42
N GLN A 88 -0.86 -2.59 5.00
CA GLN A 88 -2.01 -2.48 5.89
C GLN A 88 -2.96 -3.66 5.68
N VAL A 89 -3.53 -4.15 6.77
CA VAL A 89 -4.71 -5.03 6.70
C VAL A 89 -5.93 -4.14 6.57
N THR A 90 -6.73 -4.34 5.52
CA THR A 90 -7.93 -3.54 5.24
C THR A 90 -9.19 -4.31 5.62
N GLU A 91 -10.31 -3.62 5.78
CA GLU A 91 -11.61 -4.29 5.99
C GLU A 91 -11.93 -5.27 4.85
N SER A 92 -11.59 -4.89 3.62
CA SER A 92 -11.76 -5.76 2.45
C SER A 92 -10.98 -7.07 2.59
N HIS A 93 -9.79 -7.07 3.19
CA HIS A 93 -9.06 -8.33 3.46
C HIS A 93 -9.83 -9.25 4.40
N TYR A 94 -10.51 -8.70 5.42
CA TYR A 94 -11.36 -9.50 6.31
C TYR A 94 -12.58 -10.05 5.57
N GLU A 95 -13.28 -9.21 4.80
CA GLU A 95 -14.42 -9.62 3.99
C GLU A 95 -14.06 -10.70 2.96
N GLN A 96 -12.90 -10.59 2.33
CA GLN A 96 -12.39 -11.59 1.39
C GLN A 96 -12.05 -12.89 2.10
N ALA A 97 -11.35 -12.84 3.23
CA ALA A 97 -11.02 -14.03 4.02
C ALA A 97 -12.27 -14.76 4.52
N ALA A 98 -13.31 -14.04 4.94
CA ALA A 98 -14.57 -14.61 5.40
C ALA A 98 -15.33 -15.41 4.33
N LYS A 99 -15.06 -15.16 3.04
CA LYS A 99 -15.65 -15.90 1.92
C LYS A 99 -14.94 -17.22 1.62
N ILE A 100 -13.75 -17.44 2.19
CA ILE A 100 -12.99 -18.68 1.99
C ILE A 100 -13.58 -19.74 2.94
N PRO A 101 -14.18 -20.84 2.41
CA PRO A 101 -14.76 -21.87 3.26
C PRO A 101 -13.69 -22.50 4.15
N ALA A 102 -13.95 -22.57 5.46
CA ALA A 102 -13.05 -23.21 6.40
C ALA A 102 -12.91 -24.70 6.05
N ARG A 103 -11.72 -25.11 5.64
CA ARG A 103 -11.41 -26.52 5.41
C ARG A 103 -11.17 -27.17 6.77
N ILE A 104 -12.25 -27.62 7.41
CA ILE A 104 -12.16 -28.44 8.62
C ILE A 104 -11.50 -29.76 8.18
N PRO A 105 -10.30 -30.11 8.66
CA PRO A 105 -9.78 -31.45 8.42
C PRO A 105 -10.76 -32.43 9.06
N ALA A 106 -11.30 -33.35 8.25
CA ALA A 106 -12.24 -34.35 8.71
C ALA A 106 -11.65 -35.03 9.96
N GLN A 107 -12.37 -34.96 11.07
CA GLN A 107 -12.03 -35.71 12.28
C GLN A 107 -11.94 -37.18 11.86
N HIS A 108 -10.75 -37.76 11.96
CA HIS A 108 -10.60 -39.21 11.94
C HIS A 108 -11.47 -39.75 13.08
N THR A 109 -12.65 -40.23 12.77
CA THR A 109 -13.42 -41.10 13.67
C THR A 109 -12.56 -42.34 13.88
N ALA A 110 -11.85 -42.39 15.00
CA ALA A 110 -11.15 -43.58 15.43
C ALA A 110 -12.18 -44.69 15.61
N GLU A 111 -12.09 -45.74 14.78
CA GLU A 111 -12.84 -46.96 15.02
C GLU A 111 -12.41 -47.57 16.36
N PRO A 112 -13.35 -47.98 17.24
CA PRO A 112 -12.98 -48.72 18.43
C PRO A 112 -12.47 -50.10 18.01
N GLY A 113 -11.15 -50.27 18.10
CA GLY A 113 -10.46 -51.53 17.86
C GLY A 113 -11.08 -52.65 18.68
N ARG A 114 -11.63 -53.64 17.99
CA ARG A 114 -12.15 -54.88 18.55
C ARG A 114 -10.95 -55.70 19.06
N MET A 115 -10.70 -55.68 20.37
CA MET A 115 -9.77 -56.60 21.02
C MET A 115 -10.32 -58.03 20.90
N SER A 116 -9.68 -58.85 20.07
CA SER A 116 -9.87 -60.30 20.06
C SER A 116 -8.96 -60.92 21.13
N PRO A 117 -9.45 -61.83 22.01
CA PRO A 117 -8.59 -62.55 22.94
C PRO A 117 -7.72 -63.57 22.19
N GLN A 118 -6.42 -63.52 22.40
CA GLN A 118 -5.48 -64.56 21.92
C GLN A 118 -5.65 -65.82 22.80
N GLN A 119 -5.70 -66.98 22.14
CA GLN A 119 -5.55 -68.30 22.75
C GLN A 119 -4.08 -68.64 23.00
#